data_AF-W2NUS7-F1
#
_entry.id   AF-W2NUS7-F1
#
_cell.length_a   1.000
_cell.length_b   1.000
_cell.length_c   1.000
_cell.angle_alpha   90.00
_cell.angle_beta   90.00
_cell.angle_gamma   90.00
#
_symmetry.space_group_name_H-M   'P 1'
#
loop_
_entity.id
_entity.type
_entity.pdbx_description
1 polymer ?
#
loop_
_entity_poly.entity_id
_entity_poly.type
_entity_poly.pdbx_seq_one_letter_code
_entity_poly.pdbx_strand_id
1 'polypeptide(L)'
;ELRCCGSSLFLKNRFGAGYNLTLVKDDAKCNDDAVTAFVTSFVPDAQLLSNVGSEIAFQLPLHSSSKFASVFAEMDRQLGTLGLLSYGVSVTTLEEIFIKVAELGDGNNQHTLGNFTQGGDSKTTDSYQLCDEIITTESLFHRHLRALLLKRLRYAKRDKKTIIYTALLPVLLIAFGLGILKSSGLSKDDPIKALMTDAYAGSSTPTPYFCQAGAGVEGWCSTMMSPSYLSGLDAQQLTISEPAFDSISPTVFDVSYTDPNINGSGTTGYSVAMGQQLYNRGYGKNGINLVKGQYGAYLVYGDSAQNLFGYNLFVNTSAPHSSAVFKAVMDQAAYRFFASDSGASDSSVNLKVSSHPLPVTAVTKAFFGSA
;
A
#
# COMPACT_ATOMS: atom_id res chain seq x y z
N GLU A 1 35.77 28.89 28.13
CA GLU A 1 37.02 28.37 28.72
C GLU A 1 36.71 27.03 29.38
N LEU A 2 37.53 25.98 29.19
CA LEU A 2 37.31 24.70 29.85
C LEU A 2 37.86 24.78 31.29
N ARG A 3 36.96 24.82 32.28
CA ARG A 3 37.35 25.02 33.70
C ARG A 3 37.87 23.76 34.40
N CYS A 4 37.42 22.57 33.99
CA CYS A 4 37.93 21.30 34.52
C CYS A 4 37.69 20.16 33.51
N CYS A 5 38.57 19.15 33.52
CA CYS A 5 38.42 17.90 32.76
C CYS A 5 38.95 16.71 33.55
N GLY A 6 38.33 15.54 33.40
CA GLY A 6 38.75 14.30 34.05
C GLY A 6 37.59 13.30 34.13
N SER A 7 37.87 12.10 34.63
CA SER A 7 36.81 11.12 34.92
C SER A 7 35.90 11.62 36.04
N SER A 8 34.67 11.09 36.12
CA SER A 8 33.72 11.46 37.17
C SER A 8 34.29 11.28 38.58
N LEU A 9 35.04 10.20 38.79
CA LEU A 9 35.74 9.91 40.05
C LEU A 9 36.90 10.87 40.32
N PHE A 10 37.66 11.27 39.28
CA PHE A 10 38.71 12.27 39.42
C PHE A 10 38.16 13.64 39.83
N LEU A 11 37.07 14.10 39.18
CA LEU A 11 36.43 15.37 39.51
C LEU A 11 35.79 15.33 40.90
N LYS A 12 35.19 14.20 41.29
CA LYS A 12 34.70 13.98 42.66
C LYS A 12 35.81 14.00 43.69
N ASN A 13 36.97 13.41 43.43
CA ASN A 13 38.09 13.45 44.39
C ASN A 13 38.75 14.84 44.45
N ARG A 14 38.76 15.59 43.34
CA ARG A 14 39.44 16.89 43.23
C ARG A 14 38.60 18.07 43.69
N PHE A 15 37.29 18.05 43.40
CA PHE A 15 36.35 19.16 43.65
C PHE A 15 35.13 18.73 44.48
N GLY A 16 34.81 17.44 44.51
CA GLY A 16 33.78 16.89 45.38
C GLY A 16 34.31 16.82 46.79
N ALA A 17 33.72 17.60 47.68
CA ALA A 17 34.14 17.65 49.07
C ALA A 17 33.60 16.45 49.87
N GLY A 18 33.79 15.23 49.37
CA GLY A 18 33.46 14.00 50.08
C GLY A 18 31.97 13.68 50.17
N TYR A 19 31.51 13.33 51.38
CA TYR A 19 30.14 12.90 51.67
C TYR A 19 29.41 13.97 52.47
N ASN A 20 28.13 14.18 52.19
CA ASN A 20 27.27 15.07 52.95
C ASN A 20 26.50 14.24 53.97
N LEU A 21 26.74 14.51 55.25
CA LEU A 21 26.01 13.93 56.37
C LEU A 21 24.97 14.94 56.83
N THR A 22 23.69 14.60 56.69
CA THR A 22 22.56 15.41 57.17
C THR A 22 21.96 14.76 58.40
N LEU A 23 21.78 15.53 59.46
CA LEU A 23 21.22 15.10 60.74
C LEU A 23 19.93 15.87 60.99
N VAL A 24 18.87 15.17 61.39
CA VAL A 24 17.59 15.78 61.78
C VAL A 24 17.50 15.79 63.31
N LYS A 25 17.27 16.97 63.89
CA LYS A 25 17.20 17.21 65.33
C LYS A 25 15.80 16.96 65.88
N ASP A 26 15.72 16.57 67.14
CA ASP A 26 14.54 16.76 67.99
C ASP A 26 14.67 18.14 68.66
N ASP A 27 13.86 19.11 68.23
CA ASP A 27 13.93 20.52 68.64
C ASP A 27 13.85 20.72 70.17
N ALA A 28 13.30 19.74 70.91
CA ALA A 28 13.14 19.83 72.36
C ALA A 28 14.33 19.27 73.16
N LYS A 29 15.22 18.47 72.54
CA LYS A 29 16.23 17.65 73.26
C LYS A 29 17.63 17.70 72.65
N CYS A 30 17.80 18.22 71.43
CA CYS A 30 19.08 18.26 70.76
C CYS A 30 20.05 19.25 71.42
N ASN A 31 21.29 18.79 71.65
CA ASN A 31 22.41 19.67 72.00
C ASN A 31 23.40 19.71 70.83
N ASP A 32 23.36 20.81 70.08
CA ASP A 32 24.15 21.02 68.86
C ASP A 32 25.67 20.89 69.09
N ASP A 33 26.18 21.33 70.24
CA ASP A 33 27.60 21.25 70.59
C ASP A 33 28.02 19.81 70.87
N ALA A 34 27.15 19.02 71.51
CA ALA A 34 27.40 17.61 71.79
C ALA A 34 27.40 16.77 70.50
N VAL A 35 26.49 17.06 69.56
CA VAL A 35 26.45 16.43 68.24
C VAL A 35 27.69 16.79 67.43
N THR A 36 28.10 18.06 67.43
CA THR A 36 29.30 18.50 66.72
C THR A 36 30.57 17.89 67.30
N ALA A 37 30.69 17.83 68.63
CA ALA A 37 31.80 17.16 69.30
C ALA A 37 31.83 15.65 69.01
N PHE A 38 30.66 15.00 68.97
CA PHE A 38 30.53 13.59 68.61
C PHE A 38 31.06 13.34 67.20
N VAL A 39 30.57 14.06 66.18
CA VAL A 39 31.01 13.88 64.80
C VAL A 39 32.52 14.16 64.65
N THR A 40 33.01 15.23 65.28
CA THR A 40 34.43 15.62 65.22
C THR A 40 35.34 14.63 65.96
N SER A 41 34.85 13.92 67.00
CA SER A 41 35.64 12.92 67.72
C SER A 41 36.00 11.70 66.85
N PHE A 42 35.11 11.30 65.93
CA PHE A 42 35.36 10.20 65.02
C PHE A 42 36.00 10.64 63.70
N VAL A 43 35.60 11.81 63.19
CA VAL A 43 36.13 12.40 61.95
C VAL A 43 36.58 13.85 62.25
N PRO A 44 37.83 14.05 62.69
CA PRO A 44 38.35 15.38 63.04
C PRO A 44 38.33 16.39 61.89
N ASP A 45 38.42 15.89 60.65
CA ASP A 45 38.44 16.71 59.44
C ASP A 45 37.02 17.03 58.92
N ALA A 46 35.96 16.71 59.67
CA ALA A 46 34.58 17.02 59.29
C ALA A 46 34.33 18.53 59.34
N GLN A 47 33.75 19.10 58.28
CA GLN A 47 33.40 20.52 58.23
C GLN A 47 31.90 20.71 58.41
N LEU A 48 31.48 21.60 59.31
CA LEU A 48 30.08 21.99 59.45
C LEU A 48 29.68 22.92 58.30
N LEU A 49 28.75 22.51 57.44
CA LEU A 49 28.27 23.30 56.30
C LEU A 49 27.09 24.20 56.67
N SER A 50 26.13 23.65 57.42
CA SER A 50 24.95 24.38 57.85
C SER A 50 24.40 23.80 59.14
N ASN A 51 23.84 24.69 59.95
CA ASN A 51 23.04 24.35 61.12
C ASN A 51 21.83 25.29 61.12
N VAL A 52 20.70 24.82 60.57
CA VAL A 52 19.51 25.65 60.34
C VAL A 52 18.25 24.87 60.70
N GLY A 53 17.44 25.46 61.59
CA GLY A 53 16.21 24.82 62.07
C GLY A 53 16.49 23.45 62.70
N SER A 54 15.75 22.44 62.24
CA SER A 54 15.87 21.06 62.71
C SER A 54 16.90 20.23 61.93
N GLU A 55 17.77 20.84 61.11
CA GLU A 55 18.77 20.12 60.30
C GLU A 55 20.20 20.63 60.53
N ILE A 56 21.15 19.69 60.68
CA ILE A 56 22.60 19.94 60.69
C ILE A 56 23.23 19.21 59.50
N ALA A 57 24.02 19.90 58.69
CA ALA A 57 24.76 19.30 57.58
C ALA A 57 26.27 19.39 57.81
N PHE A 58 26.94 18.22 57.76
CA PHE A 58 28.39 18.09 57.79
C PHE A 58 28.93 17.60 56.44
N GLN A 59 30.13 18.07 56.11
CA GLN A 59 30.93 17.60 55.00
C GLN A 59 32.03 16.68 55.53
N LEU A 60 31.96 15.39 55.19
CA LEU A 60 32.90 14.37 55.61
C LEU A 60 33.92 14.08 54.50
N PRO A 61 35.23 14.18 54.77
CA PRO A 61 36.24 13.92 53.75
C PRO A 61 36.30 12.47 53.28
N LEU A 62 36.56 12.28 51.98
CA LEU A 62 36.62 10.97 51.34
C LEU A 62 37.68 10.03 51.94
N HIS A 63 38.83 10.56 52.40
CA HIS A 63 39.91 9.76 53.01
C HIS A 63 39.52 9.16 54.36
N SER A 64 38.50 9.72 55.04
CA SER A 64 37.99 9.20 56.31
C SER A 64 36.89 8.15 56.14
N SER A 65 36.62 7.71 54.91
CA SER A 65 35.55 6.74 54.58
C SER A 65 35.63 5.43 55.37
N SER A 66 36.83 4.97 55.72
CA SER A 66 37.02 3.76 56.53
C SER A 66 36.44 3.86 57.95
N LYS A 67 36.27 5.09 58.48
CA LYS A 67 35.71 5.35 59.82
C LYS A 67 34.20 5.54 59.82
N PHE A 68 33.57 5.70 58.66
CA PHE A 68 32.14 6.01 58.57
C PHE A 68 31.26 4.89 59.12
N ALA A 69 31.63 3.62 58.87
CA ALA A 69 30.90 2.48 59.41
C ALA A 69 30.82 2.52 60.95
N SER A 70 31.93 2.85 61.62
CA SER A 70 31.94 3.01 63.09
C SER A 70 31.17 4.23 63.57
N VAL A 71 31.22 5.35 62.83
CA VAL A 71 30.47 6.58 63.19
C VAL A 71 28.98 6.31 63.12
N PHE A 72 28.51 5.71 62.04
CA PHE A 72 27.09 5.43 61.82
C PHE A 72 26.56 4.41 62.82
N ALA A 73 27.33 3.36 63.13
CA ALA A 73 26.94 2.38 64.15
C ALA A 73 26.82 3.01 65.55
N GLU A 74 27.75 3.88 65.97
CA GLU A 74 27.64 4.53 67.28
C GLU A 74 26.56 5.63 67.28
N MET A 75 26.35 6.31 66.16
CA MET A 75 25.26 7.29 66.01
C MET A 75 23.89 6.62 66.09
N ASP A 76 23.70 5.45 65.50
CA ASP A 76 22.48 4.64 65.66
C ASP A 76 22.25 4.25 67.13
N ARG A 77 23.32 3.96 67.87
CA ARG A 77 23.25 3.59 69.28
C ARG A 77 22.96 4.78 70.20
N GLN A 78 23.44 5.97 69.85
CA GLN A 78 23.32 7.19 70.66
C GLN A 78 22.29 8.20 70.12
N LEU A 79 21.53 7.83 69.09
CA LEU A 79 20.60 8.72 68.37
C LEU A 79 19.64 9.46 69.31
N GLY A 80 19.00 8.72 70.22
CA GLY A 80 18.09 9.28 71.22
C GLY A 80 18.78 10.06 72.35
N THR A 81 20.04 9.75 72.67
CA THR A 81 20.82 10.47 73.69
C THR A 81 21.36 11.80 73.17
N LEU A 82 21.68 11.86 71.87
CA LEU A 82 22.12 13.07 71.17
C LEU A 82 20.95 13.98 70.78
N GLY A 83 19.71 13.53 70.94
CA GLY A 83 18.52 14.29 70.56
C GLY A 83 18.34 14.40 69.03
N LEU A 84 18.74 13.37 68.29
CA LEU A 84 18.56 13.28 66.84
C LEU A 84 17.37 12.37 66.52
N LEU A 85 16.62 12.69 65.47
CA LEU A 85 15.48 11.90 64.97
C LEU A 85 15.91 10.95 63.86
N SER A 86 16.80 11.39 62.97
CA SER A 86 17.33 10.58 61.87
C SER A 86 18.63 11.19 61.33
N TYR A 87 19.37 10.38 60.57
CA TYR A 87 20.48 10.87 59.76
C TYR A 87 20.40 10.31 58.34
N GLY A 88 21.00 11.04 57.40
CA GLY A 88 21.16 10.63 56.02
C GLY A 88 22.58 10.93 55.55
N VAL A 89 23.14 10.03 54.73
CA VAL A 89 24.42 10.26 54.06
C VAL A 89 24.21 10.27 52.56
N SER A 90 24.68 11.31 51.89
CA SER A 90 24.67 11.42 50.44
C SER A 90 26.08 11.66 49.90
N VAL A 91 26.32 11.22 48.66
CA VAL A 91 27.59 11.44 47.98
C VAL A 91 27.45 12.68 47.11
N THR A 92 28.47 13.54 47.09
CA THR A 92 28.48 14.68 46.17
C THR A 92 28.31 14.20 44.72
N THR A 93 27.31 14.76 44.04
CA THR A 93 26.97 14.43 42.65
C THR A 93 27.85 15.20 41.66
N LEU A 94 27.86 14.80 40.37
CA LEU A 94 28.60 15.58 39.37
C LEU A 94 27.95 16.94 39.11
N GLU A 95 26.65 17.00 39.30
CA GLU A 95 25.81 18.18 39.22
C GLU A 95 26.21 19.20 40.30
N GLU A 96 26.41 18.76 41.55
CA GLU A 96 26.93 19.61 42.63
C GLU A 96 28.36 20.11 42.35
N ILE A 97 29.22 19.26 41.77
CA ILE A 97 30.58 19.66 41.37
C ILE A 97 30.55 20.68 40.24
N PHE A 98 29.66 20.50 39.26
CA PHE A 98 29.47 21.44 38.17
C PHE A 98 29.05 22.81 38.71
N ILE A 99 28.11 22.85 39.67
CA ILE A 99 27.69 24.10 40.34
C ILE A 99 28.87 24.73 41.09
N LYS A 100 29.60 23.97 41.91
CA LYS A 100 30.78 24.50 42.66
C LYS A 100 31.88 25.04 41.74
N VAL A 101 32.17 24.37 40.62
CA VAL A 101 33.19 24.84 39.65
C VAL A 101 32.69 26.05 38.88
N ALA A 102 31.39 26.14 38.60
CA ALA A 102 30.78 27.33 38.01
C ALA A 102 30.88 28.53 38.96
N GLU A 103 30.58 28.34 40.25
CA GLU A 103 30.71 29.38 41.29
C GLU A 103 32.15 29.88 41.46
N LEU A 104 33.14 28.98 41.53
CA LEU A 104 34.56 29.35 41.64
C LEU A 104 35.09 30.11 40.41
N GLY A 105 34.50 29.86 39.25
CA GLY A 105 34.86 30.50 37.99
C GLY A 105 34.23 31.88 37.78
N ASP A 106 33.31 32.29 38.66
CA ASP A 106 32.44 33.44 38.46
C ASP A 106 32.53 34.42 39.65
N GLY A 107 33.70 35.02 39.82
CA GLY A 107 33.93 36.05 40.83
C GLY A 107 33.19 37.37 40.61
N ASN A 108 32.13 37.42 39.78
CA ASN A 108 31.34 38.66 39.61
C ASN A 108 29.90 38.56 39.07
N ASN A 109 29.30 37.40 38.70
CA ASN A 109 27.91 37.39 38.21
C ASN A 109 27.10 36.13 38.59
N GLN A 110 26.56 36.10 39.81
CA GLN A 110 25.80 34.96 40.33
C GLN A 110 24.40 34.83 39.70
N HIS A 111 24.20 33.77 38.88
CA HIS A 111 22.90 33.37 38.32
C HIS A 111 22.54 31.91 38.61
N THR A 112 22.94 31.33 39.73
CA THR A 112 22.36 30.07 40.22
C THR A 112 22.49 29.98 41.72
N LEU A 113 21.35 29.83 42.40
CA LEU A 113 21.16 29.63 43.85
C LEU A 113 21.65 30.79 44.72
N GLY A 114 20.70 31.54 45.27
CA GLY A 114 20.96 32.64 46.20
C GLY A 114 21.61 32.13 47.48
N ASN A 115 22.67 32.82 47.91
CA ASN A 115 23.25 32.67 49.24
C ASN A 115 22.15 32.81 50.30
N PHE A 116 21.82 31.73 51.01
CA PHE A 116 21.19 31.81 52.33
C PHE A 116 22.24 32.27 53.33
N THR A 117 22.60 33.55 53.24
CA THR A 117 23.17 34.33 54.34
C THR A 117 22.26 35.53 54.51
N GLN A 118 21.14 35.33 55.20
CA GLN A 118 20.21 36.40 55.53
C GLN A 118 20.44 36.80 56.99
N GLY A 119 21.22 37.87 57.19
CA GLY A 119 20.99 38.79 58.28
C GLY A 119 19.98 39.83 57.80
N GLY A 120 18.87 40.00 58.51
CA GLY A 120 17.94 41.11 58.28
C GLY A 120 16.47 40.69 58.24
N ASP A 121 15.80 41.01 59.36
CA ASP A 121 14.37 40.91 59.63
C ASP A 121 13.44 41.14 58.42
N SER A 122 12.51 40.21 58.21
CA SER A 122 11.15 40.52 57.74
C SER A 122 10.21 39.40 58.17
N LYS A 123 9.43 39.69 59.21
CA LYS A 123 8.29 38.88 59.67
C LYS A 123 7.26 38.81 58.55
N THR A 124 7.18 37.67 57.88
CA THR A 124 6.02 37.30 57.07
C THR A 124 5.53 35.97 57.61
N THR A 125 4.39 36.00 58.29
CA THR A 125 3.73 34.84 58.89
C THR A 125 3.09 34.02 57.77
N ASP A 126 3.85 33.11 57.16
CA ASP A 126 3.27 32.10 56.29
C ASP A 126 2.63 31.00 57.15
N SER A 127 1.31 31.11 57.30
CA SER A 127 0.48 30.06 57.87
C SER A 127 0.46 28.86 56.92
N TYR A 128 1.14 27.78 57.29
CA TYR A 128 0.98 26.48 56.63
C TYR A 128 -0.43 25.96 56.92
N GLN A 129 -1.32 26.12 55.95
CA GLN A 129 -2.66 25.57 56.00
C GLN A 129 -2.56 24.07 55.70
N LEU A 130 -2.72 23.25 56.75
CA LEU A 130 -2.87 21.81 56.66
C LEU A 130 -3.99 21.52 55.65
N CYS A 131 -3.68 20.88 54.52
CA CYS A 131 -4.68 20.54 53.53
C CYS A 131 -5.67 19.54 54.14
N ASP A 132 -6.96 19.90 54.13
CA ASP A 132 -8.06 19.02 54.49
C ASP A 132 -7.92 17.68 53.76
N GLU A 133 -7.95 16.59 54.51
CA GLU A 133 -8.07 15.25 53.97
C GLU A 133 -9.47 15.12 53.34
N ILE A 134 -9.53 15.26 52.01
CA ILE A 134 -10.78 15.16 51.26
C ILE A 134 -11.21 13.68 51.23
N ILE A 135 -11.86 13.22 52.30
CA ILE A 135 -12.57 11.93 52.31
C ILE A 135 -13.67 12.02 51.28
N THR A 136 -13.55 11.20 50.24
CA THR A 136 -14.47 11.24 49.12
C THR A 136 -14.77 9.85 48.60
N THR A 137 -16.04 9.65 48.27
CA THR A 137 -16.72 8.36 48.04
C THR A 137 -16.54 7.79 46.62
N GLU A 138 -15.72 8.40 45.77
CA GLU A 138 -15.45 7.89 44.42
C GLU A 138 -14.15 7.08 44.34
N SER A 139 -14.16 6.02 43.52
CA SER A 139 -12.98 5.19 43.30
C SER A 139 -11.77 6.02 42.83
N LEU A 140 -10.62 5.79 43.45
CA LEU A 140 -9.36 6.50 43.13
C LEU A 140 -8.99 6.41 41.63
N PHE A 141 -9.36 5.31 40.97
CA PHE A 141 -9.09 5.11 39.54
C PHE A 141 -9.78 6.15 38.65
N HIS A 142 -11.08 6.41 38.87
CA HIS A 142 -11.83 7.37 38.04
C HIS A 142 -11.30 8.79 38.18
N ARG A 143 -10.82 9.16 39.37
CA ARG A 143 -10.19 10.45 39.63
C ARG A 143 -8.87 10.60 38.91
N HIS A 144 -8.01 9.59 39.00
CA HIS A 144 -6.75 9.59 38.29
C HIS A 144 -6.96 9.59 36.77
N LEU A 145 -7.88 8.78 36.26
CA LEU A 145 -8.23 8.74 34.83
C LEU A 145 -8.77 10.09 34.35
N ARG A 146 -9.67 10.72 35.10
CA ARG A 146 -10.23 12.05 34.77
C ARG A 146 -9.15 13.13 34.84
N ALA A 147 -8.30 13.11 35.84
CA ALA A 147 -7.18 14.05 35.98
C ALA A 147 -6.19 13.90 34.83
N LEU A 148 -5.84 12.68 34.43
CA LEU A 148 -4.96 12.38 33.31
C LEU A 148 -5.58 12.80 31.97
N LEU A 149 -6.89 12.54 31.75
CA LEU A 149 -7.62 13.00 30.56
C LEU A 149 -7.68 14.53 30.49
N LEU A 150 -8.02 15.21 31.60
CA LEU A 150 -8.02 16.67 31.67
C LEU A 150 -6.63 17.26 31.42
N LYS A 151 -5.57 16.64 31.96
CA LYS A 151 -4.19 17.02 31.68
C LYS A 151 -3.91 16.87 30.19
N ARG A 152 -4.18 15.70 29.60
CA ARG A 152 -3.96 15.44 28.17
C ARG A 152 -4.75 16.40 27.27
N LEU A 153 -5.98 16.76 27.63
CA LEU A 153 -6.80 17.76 26.93
C LEU A 153 -6.25 19.19 27.06
N ARG A 154 -5.74 19.59 28.24
CA ARG A 154 -5.11 20.92 28.40
C ARG A 154 -3.81 21.03 27.62
N TYR A 155 -2.98 19.97 27.63
CA TYR A 155 -1.78 19.89 26.79
C TYR A 155 -2.15 19.94 25.31
N ALA A 156 -3.16 19.18 24.88
CA ALA A 156 -3.70 19.22 23.52
C ALA A 156 -4.19 20.61 23.10
N LYS A 157 -4.89 21.34 23.99
CA LYS A 157 -5.39 22.69 23.72
C LYS A 157 -4.26 23.73 23.61
N ARG A 158 -3.14 23.50 24.30
CA ARG A 158 -1.96 24.39 24.29
C ARG A 158 -1.07 24.12 23.07
N ASP A 159 -0.93 22.85 22.67
CA ASP A 159 -0.14 22.46 21.50
C ASP A 159 -1.00 22.16 20.27
N LYS A 160 -1.73 23.20 19.82
CA LYS A 160 -2.62 23.10 18.66
C LYS A 160 -1.87 22.73 17.38
N LYS A 161 -0.61 23.17 17.24
CA LYS A 161 0.20 22.94 16.03
C LYS A 161 0.48 21.45 15.85
N THR A 162 1.00 20.77 16.88
CA THR A 162 1.33 19.34 16.80
C THR A 162 0.11 18.48 16.55
N ILE A 163 -1.04 18.79 17.16
CA ILE A 163 -2.29 18.03 16.92
C ILE A 163 -2.82 18.22 15.50
N ILE A 164 -2.78 19.44 14.98
CA ILE A 164 -3.20 19.70 13.60
C ILE A 164 -2.29 18.93 12.63
N TYR A 165 -0.97 18.98 12.79
CA TYR A 165 -0.07 18.25 11.89
C TYR A 165 -0.21 16.73 11.99
N THR A 166 -0.32 16.18 13.21
CA THR A 166 -0.47 14.73 13.42
C THR A 166 -1.82 14.18 12.94
N ALA A 167 -2.89 14.99 12.96
CA ALA A 167 -4.19 14.60 12.43
C ALA A 167 -4.31 14.84 10.91
N LEU A 168 -3.77 15.95 10.41
CA LEU A 168 -3.91 16.36 9.00
C LEU A 168 -2.99 15.57 8.07
N LEU A 169 -1.76 15.25 8.50
CA LEU A 169 -0.77 14.57 7.67
C LEU A 169 -1.23 13.17 7.20
N PRO A 170 -1.76 12.27 8.06
CA PRO A 170 -2.27 10.98 7.62
C PRO A 170 -3.44 11.10 6.64
N VAL A 171 -4.34 12.06 6.88
CA VAL A 171 -5.49 12.31 5.99
C VAL A 171 -5.02 12.80 4.63
N LEU A 172 -4.04 13.70 4.58
CA LEU A 172 -3.43 14.17 3.34
C LEU A 172 -2.72 13.05 2.58
N LEU A 173 -1.98 12.18 3.28
CA LEU A 173 -1.29 11.04 2.65
C LEU A 173 -2.28 10.03 2.06
N ILE A 174 -3.39 9.74 2.75
CA ILE A 174 -4.45 8.88 2.24
C ILE A 174 -5.12 9.54 1.02
N ALA A 175 -5.48 10.82 1.10
CA ALA A 175 -6.09 11.54 -0.01
C ALA A 175 -5.15 11.61 -1.24
N PHE A 176 -3.86 11.82 -1.02
CA PHE A 176 -2.85 11.80 -2.07
C PHE A 176 -2.70 10.41 -2.69
N GLY A 177 -2.65 9.35 -1.87
CA GLY A 177 -2.61 7.96 -2.34
C GLY A 177 -3.84 7.58 -3.19
N LEU A 178 -5.04 7.95 -2.73
CA LEU A 178 -6.28 7.75 -3.48
C LEU A 178 -6.32 8.58 -4.77
N GLY A 179 -5.77 9.80 -4.76
CA GLY A 179 -5.61 10.64 -5.94
C GLY A 179 -4.74 10.00 -7.02
N ILE A 180 -3.59 9.44 -6.62
CA ILE A 180 -2.72 8.67 -7.52
C ILE A 180 -3.45 7.45 -8.05
N LEU A 181 -4.16 6.71 -7.18
CA LEU A 181 -4.90 5.51 -7.57
C LEU A 181 -5.96 5.82 -8.65
N LYS A 182 -6.71 6.91 -8.46
CA LYS A 182 -7.71 7.41 -9.42
C LYS A 182 -7.07 7.81 -10.76
N SER A 183 -5.88 8.39 -10.72
CA SER A 183 -5.15 8.81 -11.94
C SER A 183 -4.51 7.65 -12.69
N SER A 184 -4.27 6.51 -12.04
CA SER A 184 -3.41 5.45 -12.59
C SER A 184 -4.07 4.54 -13.63
N GLY A 185 -5.29 4.83 -14.10
CA GLY A 185 -5.92 4.11 -15.21
C GLY A 185 -6.27 2.64 -14.96
N LEU A 186 -5.80 2.03 -13.86
CA LEU A 186 -6.05 0.64 -13.48
C LEU A 186 -7.53 0.30 -13.25
N SER A 187 -8.37 1.30 -13.04
CA SER A 187 -9.82 1.12 -12.83
C SER A 187 -10.65 1.44 -14.09
N LYS A 188 -10.01 1.69 -15.24
CA LYS A 188 -10.71 1.95 -16.49
C LYS A 188 -10.65 0.68 -17.34
N ASP A 189 -11.81 0.12 -17.68
CA ASP A 189 -11.88 -0.97 -18.64
C ASP A 189 -11.22 -0.54 -19.96
N ASP A 190 -10.50 -1.46 -20.58
CA ASP A 190 -9.93 -1.22 -21.90
C ASP A 190 -11.03 -0.80 -22.88
N PRO A 191 -10.75 0.12 -23.82
CA PRO A 191 -11.73 0.47 -24.82
C PRO A 191 -12.08 -0.78 -25.66
N ILE A 192 -13.35 -0.90 -26.00
CA ILE A 192 -13.86 -1.94 -26.91
C ILE A 192 -13.02 -1.92 -28.20
N LYS A 193 -12.30 -3.02 -28.46
CA LYS A 193 -11.43 -3.11 -29.63
C LYS A 193 -12.20 -3.69 -30.81
N ALA A 194 -12.28 -2.89 -31.87
CA ALA A 194 -12.82 -3.30 -33.15
C ALA A 194 -12.01 -4.48 -33.71
N LEU A 195 -12.69 -5.55 -34.11
CA LEU A 195 -12.08 -6.58 -34.92
C LEU A 195 -12.18 -6.13 -36.38
N MET A 196 -11.04 -5.79 -36.97
CA MET A 196 -10.93 -5.35 -38.36
C MET A 196 -10.39 -6.48 -39.24
N THR A 197 -10.62 -6.38 -40.55
CA THR A 197 -10.06 -7.31 -41.55
C THR A 197 -8.70 -6.85 -42.08
N ASP A 198 -8.12 -5.78 -41.53
CA ASP A 198 -6.83 -5.21 -41.93
C ASP A 198 -5.70 -6.24 -41.91
N ALA A 199 -5.67 -7.11 -40.90
CA ALA A 199 -4.72 -8.21 -40.80
C ALA A 199 -4.89 -9.29 -41.90
N TYR A 200 -6.05 -9.33 -42.57
CA TYR A 200 -6.41 -10.28 -43.61
C TYR A 200 -6.60 -9.62 -45.00
N ALA A 201 -6.35 -8.32 -45.09
CA ALA A 201 -6.57 -7.55 -46.31
C ALA A 201 -5.35 -7.65 -47.25
N GLY A 202 -5.60 -7.88 -48.53
CA GLY A 202 -4.59 -7.88 -49.59
C GLY A 202 -4.60 -9.15 -50.44
N SER A 203 -3.94 -9.09 -51.60
CA SER A 203 -3.83 -10.19 -52.55
C SER A 203 -2.99 -11.37 -52.06
N SER A 204 -2.30 -11.23 -50.93
CA SER A 204 -1.54 -12.29 -50.26
C SER A 204 -2.40 -13.23 -49.43
N THR A 205 -3.66 -12.86 -49.13
CA THR A 205 -4.58 -13.60 -48.26
C THR A 205 -5.93 -13.76 -48.95
N PRO A 206 -6.00 -14.47 -50.09
CA PRO A 206 -7.24 -14.63 -50.83
C PRO A 206 -8.26 -15.42 -50.01
N THR A 207 -9.51 -15.00 -50.09
CA THR A 207 -10.66 -15.64 -49.46
C THR A 207 -11.42 -16.46 -50.51
N PRO A 208 -11.16 -17.78 -50.59
CA PRO A 208 -11.84 -18.62 -51.56
C PRO A 208 -13.34 -18.73 -51.28
N TYR A 209 -14.14 -18.79 -52.34
CA TYR A 209 -15.57 -19.10 -52.23
C TYR A 209 -16.06 -19.98 -53.37
N PHE A 210 -17.14 -20.72 -53.11
CA PHE A 210 -17.86 -21.48 -54.13
C PHE A 210 -19.34 -21.15 -54.07
N CYS A 211 -19.94 -20.94 -55.24
CA CYS A 211 -21.38 -20.74 -55.39
C CYS A 211 -22.02 -22.07 -55.79
N GLN A 212 -22.81 -22.66 -54.90
CA GLN A 212 -23.56 -23.87 -55.22
C GLN A 212 -24.77 -23.52 -56.09
N ALA A 213 -24.92 -24.20 -57.23
CA ALA A 213 -26.06 -24.03 -58.10
C ALA A 213 -27.39 -24.52 -57.49
N GLY A 214 -28.37 -23.61 -57.35
CA GLY A 214 -29.80 -23.91 -57.18
C GLY A 214 -30.58 -23.84 -58.50
N ALA A 215 -31.91 -23.79 -58.50
CA ALA A 215 -32.69 -23.52 -59.71
C ALA A 215 -32.99 -22.01 -59.81
N GLY A 216 -32.06 -21.21 -60.38
CA GLY A 216 -32.21 -19.74 -60.53
C GLY A 216 -30.96 -18.90 -60.21
N VAL A 217 -29.77 -19.48 -60.38
CA VAL A 217 -28.55 -19.18 -59.59
C VAL A 217 -27.73 -17.99 -60.05
N GLU A 218 -27.90 -17.49 -61.26
CA GLU A 218 -26.77 -16.79 -61.89
C GLU A 218 -26.46 -15.38 -61.33
N GLY A 219 -27.25 -14.87 -60.37
CA GLY A 219 -27.07 -13.53 -59.82
C GLY A 219 -26.54 -13.46 -58.38
N TRP A 220 -27.26 -14.05 -57.42
CA TRP A 220 -27.12 -13.64 -56.02
C TRP A 220 -25.76 -13.94 -55.41
N CYS A 221 -25.24 -15.15 -55.60
CA CYS A 221 -23.95 -15.52 -55.01
C CYS A 221 -22.78 -14.72 -55.59
N SER A 222 -22.64 -14.70 -56.91
CA SER A 222 -21.56 -13.96 -57.58
C SER A 222 -21.65 -12.45 -57.33
N THR A 223 -22.87 -11.89 -57.33
CA THR A 223 -23.09 -10.48 -57.05
C THR A 223 -22.76 -10.13 -55.60
N MET A 224 -23.19 -10.91 -54.62
CA MET A 224 -22.92 -10.62 -53.21
C MET A 224 -21.43 -10.79 -52.85
N MET A 225 -20.73 -11.72 -53.51
CA MET A 225 -19.29 -11.91 -53.34
C MET A 225 -18.45 -10.89 -54.13
N SER A 226 -19.08 -9.99 -54.88
CA SER A 226 -18.37 -8.94 -55.60
C SER A 226 -17.80 -7.88 -54.65
N PRO A 227 -16.73 -7.16 -55.07
CA PRO A 227 -16.07 -6.15 -54.22
C PRO A 227 -16.98 -4.99 -53.76
N SER A 228 -18.13 -4.77 -54.41
CA SER A 228 -19.08 -3.72 -54.02
C SER A 228 -19.80 -4.04 -52.71
N TYR A 229 -20.06 -5.32 -52.43
CA TYR A 229 -20.77 -5.75 -51.22
C TYR A 229 -19.80 -6.32 -50.18
N LEU A 230 -18.88 -7.20 -50.61
CA LEU A 230 -17.86 -7.82 -49.77
C LEU A 230 -16.62 -6.93 -49.65
N SER A 231 -16.68 -5.92 -48.79
CA SER A 231 -15.55 -5.01 -48.57
C SER A 231 -14.52 -5.58 -47.60
N GLY A 232 -13.23 -5.42 -47.91
CA GLY A 232 -12.14 -5.68 -46.97
C GLY A 232 -11.56 -7.10 -47.02
N LEU A 233 -11.97 -7.91 -48.00
CA LEU A 233 -11.41 -9.22 -48.33
C LEU A 233 -11.18 -9.31 -49.85
N ASP A 234 -10.24 -10.14 -50.27
CA ASP A 234 -10.00 -10.46 -51.68
C ASP A 234 -10.70 -11.78 -52.02
N ALA A 235 -11.92 -11.71 -52.57
CA ALA A 235 -12.73 -12.89 -52.85
C ALA A 235 -12.25 -13.60 -54.12
N GLN A 236 -11.99 -14.91 -54.02
CA GLN A 236 -11.57 -15.74 -55.15
C GLN A 236 -12.54 -16.89 -55.39
N GLN A 237 -13.17 -16.92 -56.57
CA GLN A 237 -14.07 -18.02 -56.92
C GLN A 237 -13.29 -19.32 -57.16
N LEU A 238 -13.78 -20.41 -56.58
CA LEU A 238 -13.33 -21.77 -56.85
C LEU A 238 -14.29 -22.47 -57.81
N THR A 239 -13.80 -23.54 -58.43
CA THR A 239 -14.59 -24.44 -59.27
C THR A 239 -14.59 -25.80 -58.61
N ILE A 240 -15.79 -26.31 -58.30
CA ILE A 240 -16.04 -27.67 -57.82
C ILE A 240 -16.91 -28.33 -58.89
N SER A 241 -16.69 -29.62 -59.15
CA SER A 241 -17.51 -30.39 -60.08
C SER A 241 -18.98 -30.38 -59.64
N GLU A 242 -19.89 -30.41 -60.60
CA GLU A 242 -21.33 -30.58 -60.36
C GLU A 242 -21.79 -31.87 -61.04
N PRO A 243 -22.14 -32.95 -60.29
CA PRO A 243 -22.16 -33.07 -58.83
C PRO A 243 -20.75 -33.08 -58.20
N ALA A 244 -20.65 -32.77 -56.90
CA ALA A 244 -19.37 -32.71 -56.20
C ALA A 244 -18.66 -34.08 -56.12
N PHE A 245 -19.43 -35.15 -56.06
CA PHE A 245 -18.96 -36.54 -56.08
C PHE A 245 -19.92 -37.41 -56.89
N ASP A 246 -19.35 -38.35 -57.66
CA ASP A 246 -20.13 -39.35 -58.42
C ASP A 246 -20.63 -40.52 -57.55
N SER A 247 -20.07 -40.67 -56.34
CA SER A 247 -20.38 -41.74 -55.39
C SER A 247 -20.97 -41.19 -54.09
N ILE A 248 -21.86 -41.96 -53.47
CA ILE A 248 -22.42 -41.69 -52.14
C ILE A 248 -21.43 -41.97 -50.99
N SER A 249 -20.29 -42.58 -51.32
CA SER A 249 -19.19 -42.85 -50.38
C SER A 249 -17.87 -42.28 -50.91
N PRO A 250 -17.72 -40.94 -50.98
CA PRO A 250 -16.52 -40.31 -51.48
C PRO A 250 -15.34 -40.52 -50.51
N THR A 251 -14.12 -40.50 -51.05
CA THR A 251 -12.89 -40.48 -50.27
C THR A 251 -12.34 -39.06 -50.25
N VAL A 252 -12.27 -38.46 -49.06
CA VAL A 252 -11.90 -37.06 -48.85
C VAL A 252 -10.97 -37.01 -47.65
N PHE A 253 -9.89 -36.25 -47.75
CA PHE A 253 -8.77 -36.24 -46.80
C PHE A 253 -8.16 -37.62 -46.57
N ASP A 254 -8.12 -38.45 -47.63
CA ASP A 254 -7.67 -39.84 -47.57
C ASP A 254 -8.54 -40.73 -46.64
N VAL A 255 -9.78 -40.30 -46.33
CA VAL A 255 -10.77 -41.03 -45.53
C VAL A 255 -12.01 -41.30 -46.37
N SER A 256 -12.44 -42.56 -46.44
CA SER A 256 -13.67 -42.96 -47.12
C SER A 256 -14.89 -42.79 -46.21
N TYR A 257 -15.89 -42.05 -46.66
CA TYR A 257 -17.11 -41.80 -45.90
C TYR A 257 -18.17 -42.84 -46.25
N THR A 258 -18.40 -43.83 -45.37
CA THR A 258 -19.36 -44.92 -45.60
C THR A 258 -20.59 -44.86 -44.70
N ASP A 259 -20.53 -44.16 -43.56
CA ASP A 259 -21.65 -43.97 -42.64
C ASP A 259 -21.44 -42.66 -41.84
N PRO A 260 -22.28 -41.62 -41.99
CA PRO A 260 -23.43 -41.53 -42.89
C PRO A 260 -23.03 -41.39 -44.38
N ASN A 261 -23.90 -41.84 -45.28
CA ASN A 261 -23.74 -41.62 -46.72
C ASN A 261 -23.70 -40.12 -47.04
N ILE A 262 -22.76 -39.70 -47.90
CA ILE A 262 -22.62 -38.31 -48.34
C ILE A 262 -23.37 -38.13 -49.65
N ASN A 263 -24.37 -37.26 -49.67
CA ASN A 263 -25.02 -36.87 -50.91
C ASN A 263 -24.09 -35.97 -51.73
N GLY A 264 -23.53 -36.47 -52.82
CA GLY A 264 -22.61 -35.76 -53.70
C GLY A 264 -23.19 -34.52 -54.39
N SER A 265 -24.51 -34.41 -54.54
CA SER A 265 -25.19 -33.22 -55.06
C SER A 265 -25.82 -32.34 -53.98
N GLY A 266 -25.77 -32.78 -52.71
CA GLY A 266 -26.32 -32.05 -51.58
C GLY A 266 -25.29 -31.13 -50.91
N THR A 267 -25.77 -30.35 -49.94
CA THR A 267 -24.93 -29.43 -49.15
C THR A 267 -23.78 -30.15 -48.43
N THR A 268 -23.98 -31.39 -47.97
CA THR A 268 -22.94 -32.18 -47.31
C THR A 268 -21.81 -32.55 -48.28
N GLY A 269 -22.14 -32.98 -49.51
CA GLY A 269 -21.16 -33.24 -50.57
C GLY A 269 -20.35 -32.00 -50.92
N TYR A 270 -21.01 -30.88 -51.22
CA TYR A 270 -20.30 -29.63 -51.53
C TYR A 270 -19.46 -29.10 -50.35
N SER A 271 -19.93 -29.26 -49.10
CA SER A 271 -19.16 -28.84 -47.92
C SER A 271 -17.86 -29.63 -47.76
N VAL A 272 -17.94 -30.95 -47.96
CA VAL A 272 -16.77 -31.83 -47.87
C VAL A 272 -15.83 -31.62 -49.07
N ALA A 273 -16.37 -31.45 -50.29
CA ALA A 273 -15.58 -31.13 -51.48
C ALA A 273 -14.88 -29.78 -51.37
N MET A 274 -15.56 -28.75 -50.84
CA MET A 274 -14.96 -27.46 -50.54
C MET A 274 -13.82 -27.61 -49.55
N GLY A 275 -14.01 -28.37 -48.46
CA GLY A 275 -12.95 -28.68 -47.51
C GLY A 275 -11.71 -29.32 -48.17
N GLN A 276 -11.90 -30.29 -49.05
CA GLN A 276 -10.81 -30.92 -49.80
C GLN A 276 -10.06 -29.92 -50.68
N GLN A 277 -10.79 -29.05 -51.39
CA GLN A 277 -10.19 -28.02 -52.24
C GLN A 277 -9.37 -27.01 -51.42
N LEU A 278 -9.91 -26.56 -50.29
CA LEU A 278 -9.21 -25.65 -49.38
C LEU A 278 -7.94 -26.30 -48.81
N TYR A 279 -7.99 -27.58 -48.46
CA TYR A 279 -6.82 -28.33 -48.01
C TYR A 279 -5.77 -28.49 -49.11
N ASN A 280 -6.18 -28.86 -50.33
CA ASN A 280 -5.25 -28.98 -51.45
C ASN A 280 -4.56 -27.65 -51.76
N ARG A 281 -5.30 -26.53 -51.74
CA ARG A 281 -4.75 -25.18 -51.90
C ARG A 281 -3.83 -24.79 -50.74
N GLY A 282 -4.23 -25.08 -49.51
CA GLY A 282 -3.49 -24.71 -48.29
C GLY A 282 -2.19 -25.50 -48.08
N TYR A 283 -2.09 -26.70 -48.64
CA TYR A 283 -0.91 -27.57 -48.53
C TYR A 283 -0.19 -27.83 -49.86
N GLY A 284 -0.69 -27.32 -50.98
CA GLY A 284 -0.09 -27.52 -52.30
C GLY A 284 -0.15 -28.98 -52.78
N LYS A 285 -1.30 -29.64 -52.63
CA LYS A 285 -1.52 -31.05 -53.00
C LYS A 285 -2.35 -31.18 -54.28
N ASN A 286 -2.31 -32.37 -54.89
CA ASN A 286 -3.13 -32.74 -56.06
C ASN A 286 -2.99 -31.80 -57.27
N GLY A 287 -1.76 -31.36 -57.56
CA GLY A 287 -1.47 -30.48 -58.71
C GLY A 287 -1.89 -29.01 -58.51
N ILE A 288 -2.34 -28.63 -57.32
CA ILE A 288 -2.70 -27.24 -56.98
C ILE A 288 -1.50 -26.55 -56.32
N ASN A 289 -1.18 -25.33 -56.76
CA ASN A 289 -0.12 -24.53 -56.16
C ASN A 289 -0.48 -24.13 -54.72
N LEU A 290 0.52 -24.12 -53.84
CA LEU A 290 0.38 -23.68 -52.46
C LEU A 290 -0.05 -22.22 -52.38
N VAL A 291 -1.20 -21.96 -51.76
CA VAL A 291 -1.69 -20.61 -51.47
C VAL A 291 -1.62 -20.36 -49.97
N LYS A 292 -0.67 -19.52 -49.56
CA LYS A 292 -0.51 -19.09 -48.16
C LYS A 292 -1.58 -18.06 -47.80
N GLY A 293 -1.87 -17.92 -46.50
CA GLY A 293 -2.73 -16.83 -46.02
C GLY A 293 -4.24 -17.04 -46.18
N GLN A 294 -4.70 -18.29 -46.35
CA GLN A 294 -6.13 -18.60 -46.39
C GLN A 294 -6.67 -18.76 -44.97
N TYR A 295 -7.33 -17.72 -44.46
CA TYR A 295 -7.85 -17.67 -43.09
C TYR A 295 -9.37 -17.89 -42.98
N GLY A 296 -10.09 -17.75 -44.09
CA GLY A 296 -11.53 -17.97 -44.19
C GLY A 296 -11.93 -18.35 -45.60
N ALA A 297 -13.08 -19.02 -45.74
CA ALA A 297 -13.68 -19.37 -47.03
C ALA A 297 -15.19 -19.52 -46.90
N TYR A 298 -15.91 -19.37 -48.02
CA TYR A 298 -17.38 -19.44 -48.04
C TYR A 298 -17.88 -20.46 -49.05
N LEU A 299 -18.78 -21.35 -48.61
CA LEU A 299 -19.67 -22.08 -49.51
C LEU A 299 -21.02 -21.39 -49.47
N VAL A 300 -21.42 -20.77 -50.57
CA VAL A 300 -22.61 -19.92 -50.62
C VAL A 300 -23.67 -20.60 -51.47
N TYR A 301 -24.90 -20.59 -50.95
CA TYR A 301 -26.10 -21.07 -51.61
C TYR A 301 -27.06 -19.90 -51.76
N GLY A 302 -27.48 -19.62 -52.99
CA GLY A 302 -28.45 -18.57 -53.28
C GLY A 302 -29.48 -19.09 -54.28
N ASP A 303 -30.75 -19.01 -53.90
CA ASP A 303 -31.90 -19.34 -54.74
C ASP A 303 -32.86 -18.15 -54.74
N SER A 304 -32.86 -17.41 -55.84
CA SER A 304 -33.73 -16.25 -56.02
C SER A 304 -35.19 -16.64 -56.27
N ALA A 305 -35.47 -17.85 -56.76
CA ALA A 305 -36.84 -18.30 -56.97
C ALA A 305 -37.51 -18.64 -55.63
N GLN A 306 -36.75 -19.18 -54.68
CA GLN A 306 -37.22 -19.54 -53.34
C GLN A 306 -36.98 -18.45 -52.27
N ASN A 307 -36.33 -17.34 -52.62
CA ASN A 307 -35.85 -16.33 -51.67
C ASN A 307 -35.00 -16.92 -50.55
N LEU A 308 -34.18 -17.92 -50.87
CA LEU A 308 -33.35 -18.63 -49.91
C LEU A 308 -31.90 -18.26 -50.12
N PHE A 309 -31.26 -17.73 -49.08
CA PHE A 309 -29.83 -17.46 -49.06
C PHE A 309 -29.20 -18.12 -47.84
N GLY A 310 -28.14 -18.87 -48.04
CA GLY A 310 -27.41 -19.56 -46.99
C GLY A 310 -25.93 -19.61 -47.29
N TYR A 311 -25.11 -19.72 -46.26
CA TYR A 311 -23.68 -19.92 -46.43
C TYR A 311 -23.12 -20.83 -45.35
N ASN A 312 -22.06 -21.56 -45.69
CA ASN A 312 -21.20 -22.24 -44.74
C ASN A 312 -19.85 -21.53 -44.70
N LEU A 313 -19.41 -21.22 -43.49
CA LEU A 313 -18.13 -20.55 -43.24
C LEU A 313 -17.08 -21.59 -42.84
N PHE A 314 -15.99 -21.63 -43.58
CA PHE A 314 -14.79 -22.39 -43.24
C PHE A 314 -13.75 -21.43 -42.69
N VAL A 315 -13.25 -21.71 -41.50
CA VAL A 315 -12.31 -20.82 -40.81
C VAL A 315 -11.04 -21.55 -40.43
N ASN A 316 -9.92 -20.86 -40.60
CA ASN A 316 -8.66 -21.33 -40.09
C ASN A 316 -8.55 -20.93 -38.61
N THR A 317 -8.48 -21.92 -37.72
CA THR A 317 -8.41 -21.72 -36.27
C THR A 317 -7.04 -21.23 -35.79
N SER A 318 -6.02 -21.22 -36.66
CA SER A 318 -4.73 -20.60 -36.34
C SER A 318 -4.79 -19.07 -36.28
N ALA A 319 -5.82 -18.46 -36.87
CA ALA A 319 -6.04 -17.02 -36.83
C ALA A 319 -7.02 -16.65 -35.70
N PRO A 320 -6.61 -15.81 -34.73
CA PRO A 320 -7.46 -15.43 -33.61
C PRO A 320 -8.69 -14.65 -34.11
N HIS A 321 -9.86 -15.00 -33.59
CA HIS A 321 -11.14 -14.37 -33.92
C HIS A 321 -11.55 -14.45 -35.40
N SER A 322 -10.91 -15.30 -36.21
CA SER A 322 -11.25 -15.45 -37.64
C SER A 322 -12.72 -15.78 -37.85
N SER A 323 -13.29 -16.70 -37.06
CA SER A 323 -14.72 -17.07 -37.14
C SER A 323 -15.66 -15.88 -37.02
N ALA A 324 -15.46 -15.03 -36.01
CA ALA A 324 -16.29 -13.85 -35.78
C ALA A 324 -16.07 -12.79 -36.87
N VAL A 325 -14.83 -12.60 -37.32
CA VAL A 325 -14.47 -11.61 -38.35
C VAL A 325 -15.07 -11.99 -39.71
N PHE A 326 -14.84 -13.21 -40.21
CA PHE A 326 -15.37 -13.64 -41.49
C PHE A 326 -16.91 -13.72 -41.45
N LYS A 327 -17.52 -14.16 -40.34
CA LYS A 327 -18.97 -14.07 -40.18
C LYS A 327 -19.48 -12.63 -40.29
N ALA A 328 -18.85 -11.68 -39.61
CA ALA A 328 -19.22 -10.27 -39.66
C ALA A 328 -19.18 -9.69 -41.07
N VAL A 329 -18.12 -10.01 -41.83
CA VAL A 329 -17.94 -9.54 -43.21
C VAL A 329 -19.03 -10.10 -44.12
N MET A 330 -19.37 -11.37 -43.96
CA MET A 330 -20.44 -12.01 -44.73
C MET A 330 -21.81 -11.44 -44.40
N ASP A 331 -22.12 -11.26 -43.12
CA ASP A 331 -23.38 -10.66 -42.67
C ASP A 331 -23.49 -9.22 -43.19
N GLN A 332 -22.40 -8.44 -43.15
CA GLN A 332 -22.36 -7.09 -43.73
C GLN A 332 -22.65 -7.10 -45.23
N ALA A 333 -22.05 -8.02 -45.99
CA ALA A 333 -22.28 -8.14 -47.42
C ALA A 333 -23.74 -8.51 -47.72
N ALA A 334 -24.32 -9.43 -46.96
CA ALA A 334 -25.73 -9.79 -47.07
C ALA A 334 -26.66 -8.60 -46.78
N TYR A 335 -26.41 -7.83 -45.70
CA TYR A 335 -27.19 -6.64 -45.40
C TYR A 335 -27.13 -5.60 -46.52
N ARG A 336 -25.94 -5.31 -47.05
CA ARG A 336 -25.78 -4.37 -48.16
C ARG A 336 -26.50 -4.84 -49.42
N PHE A 337 -26.39 -6.13 -49.74
CA PHE A 337 -27.01 -6.73 -50.92
C PHE A 337 -28.54 -6.63 -50.84
N PHE A 338 -29.16 -7.14 -49.77
CA PHE A 338 -30.62 -7.11 -49.64
C PHE A 338 -31.17 -5.68 -49.42
N ALA A 339 -30.41 -4.78 -48.80
CA ALA A 339 -30.81 -3.39 -48.69
C ALA A 339 -30.79 -2.68 -50.06
N SER A 340 -29.79 -2.95 -50.90
CA SER A 340 -29.69 -2.36 -52.23
C SER A 340 -30.83 -2.74 -53.17
N ASP A 341 -31.35 -3.97 -53.04
CA ASP A 341 -32.45 -4.48 -53.86
C ASP A 341 -33.80 -3.82 -53.50
N SER A 342 -33.90 -3.23 -52.30
CA SER A 342 -35.10 -2.52 -51.85
C SER A 342 -35.23 -1.07 -52.37
N GLY A 343 -34.33 -0.63 -53.25
CA GLY A 343 -34.30 0.73 -53.80
C GLY A 343 -33.70 1.79 -52.86
N ALA A 344 -33.25 1.39 -51.67
CA ALA A 344 -32.43 2.23 -50.81
C ALA A 344 -30.98 2.20 -51.30
N SER A 345 -30.44 3.36 -51.70
CA SER A 345 -29.05 3.52 -52.17
C SER A 345 -28.00 3.37 -51.06
N ASP A 346 -28.28 2.59 -50.02
CA ASP A 346 -27.50 2.59 -48.79
C ASP A 346 -26.45 1.47 -48.79
N SER A 347 -25.52 1.58 -49.74
CA SER A 347 -24.26 0.81 -49.76
C SER A 347 -23.36 1.11 -48.55
N SER A 348 -23.78 2.02 -47.65
CA SER A 348 -22.99 2.54 -46.54
C SER A 348 -23.03 1.70 -45.26
N VAL A 349 -23.87 0.66 -45.19
CA VAL A 349 -24.01 -0.17 -43.98
C VAL A 349 -22.66 -0.77 -43.60
N ASN A 350 -22.18 -0.46 -42.39
CA ASN A 350 -20.92 -0.98 -41.84
C ASN A 350 -21.22 -1.73 -40.56
N LEU A 351 -20.95 -3.04 -40.56
CA LEU A 351 -21.16 -3.90 -39.41
C LEU A 351 -19.83 -4.13 -38.72
N LYS A 352 -19.74 -3.65 -37.47
CA LYS A 352 -18.52 -3.69 -36.69
C LYS A 352 -18.65 -4.68 -35.54
N VAL A 353 -17.91 -5.78 -35.60
CA VAL A 353 -17.76 -6.69 -34.47
C VAL A 353 -16.60 -6.22 -33.60
N SER A 354 -16.81 -6.23 -32.30
CA SER A 354 -15.79 -5.81 -31.36
C SER A 354 -15.58 -6.87 -30.30
N SER A 355 -14.33 -7.06 -29.89
CA SER A 355 -14.06 -7.82 -28.68
C SER A 355 -14.53 -6.99 -27.50
N HIS A 356 -15.32 -7.59 -26.61
CA HIS A 356 -15.54 -7.00 -25.30
C HIS A 356 -14.17 -6.85 -24.60
N PRO A 357 -13.94 -5.78 -23.83
CA PRO A 357 -12.76 -5.74 -22.97
C PRO A 357 -12.70 -7.00 -22.12
N LEU A 358 -11.49 -7.50 -21.88
CA LEU A 358 -11.33 -8.61 -20.96
C LEU A 358 -11.88 -8.16 -19.61
N PRO A 359 -12.79 -8.94 -19.00
CA PRO A 359 -13.32 -8.58 -17.69
C PRO A 359 -12.14 -8.47 -16.72
N VAL A 360 -12.09 -7.36 -15.97
CA VAL A 360 -11.13 -7.21 -14.89
C VAL A 360 -11.22 -8.44 -13.98
N THR A 361 -10.07 -9.05 -13.69
CA THR A 361 -10.04 -10.26 -12.87
C THR A 361 -10.68 -9.98 -11.51
N ALA A 362 -11.29 -11.00 -10.87
CA ALA A 362 -11.87 -10.84 -9.55
C ALA A 362 -10.86 -10.27 -8.53
N VAL A 363 -9.57 -10.58 -8.69
CA VAL A 363 -8.46 -10.05 -7.90
C VAL A 363 -8.29 -8.54 -8.13
N THR A 364 -8.25 -8.11 -9.39
CA THR A 364 -8.20 -6.68 -9.75
C THR A 364 -9.43 -5.94 -9.23
N LYS A 365 -10.62 -6.52 -9.40
CA LYS A 365 -11.88 -5.94 -8.94
C LYS A 365 -11.96 -5.84 -7.41
N ALA A 366 -11.43 -6.82 -6.67
CA ALA A 366 -11.36 -6.78 -5.21
C ALA A 366 -10.39 -5.70 -4.70
N PHE A 367 -9.25 -5.52 -5.38
CA PHE A 367 -8.26 -4.50 -5.04
C PHE A 367 -8.80 -3.06 -5.19
N PHE A 368 -9.61 -2.79 -6.21
CA PHE A 368 -10.17 -1.46 -6.48
C PHE A 368 -11.61 -1.25 -5.97
N GLY A 369 -12.35 -2.33 -5.69
CA GLY A 369 -13.77 -2.29 -5.30
C GLY A 369 -14.03 -2.32 -3.79
N SER A 370 -12.98 -2.35 -2.96
CA SER A 370 -13.09 -2.43 -1.50
C SER A 370 -12.94 -1.07 -0.80
N ALA A 371 -13.26 0.03 -1.49
CA ALA A 371 -13.27 1.39 -0.94
C ALA A 371 -14.68 1.83 -0.53
#